data_AF-A0A398B3T8-F1
#
_entry.id   AF-A0A398B3T8-F1
#
_cell.length_a   1.000
_cell.length_b   1.000
_cell.length_c   1.000
_cell.angle_alpha   90.00
_cell.angle_beta   90.00
_cell.angle_gamma   90.00
#
_symmetry.space_group_name_H-M   'P 1'
#
loop_
_entity.id
_entity.type
_entity.pdbx_description
1 polymer ?
#
loop_
_entity_poly.entity_id
_entity_poly.type
_entity_poly.pdbx_seq_one_letter_code
_entity_poly.pdbx_strand_id
1 'polypeptide(L)'
;MDIGQVLLWIVFPYSVGAIVAMGMIWQQDIPKDAEEAVGYTIQGKVLVFSVKLLLLLSSISGLAIIFIFGLTDEPVQLLRWLLSMLQFQPDIDLVKNISLLSRAHLITAFLFLLLLAFTNKISYLFKPHLYVKRLCMKLDKRHP
;
A
#
# COMPACT_ATOMS: atom_id res chain seq x y z
N MET A 1 -23.03 13.87 9.90
CA MET A 1 -21.67 13.40 9.57
C MET A 1 -20.90 14.55 8.96
N ASP A 2 -19.66 14.75 9.40
CA ASP A 2 -18.75 15.69 8.73
C ASP A 2 -18.38 15.12 7.35
N ILE A 3 -18.58 15.91 6.29
CA ILE A 3 -18.31 15.48 4.91
C ILE A 3 -16.83 15.12 4.72
N GLY A 4 -15.92 15.79 5.43
CA GLY A 4 -14.49 15.50 5.36
C GLY A 4 -14.17 14.08 5.84
N GLN A 5 -14.86 13.60 6.87
CA GLN A 5 -14.68 12.23 7.39
C GLN A 5 -15.19 11.18 6.40
N VAL A 6 -16.29 11.45 5.70
CA VAL A 6 -16.81 10.57 4.66
C VAL A 6 -15.82 10.47 3.51
N LEU A 7 -15.29 11.60 3.05
CA LEU A 7 -14.32 11.62 1.96
C LEU A 7 -13.04 10.86 2.33
N LEU A 8 -12.51 11.10 3.52
CA LEU A 8 -11.24 10.51 3.95
C LEU A 8 -11.34 9.02 4.34
N TRP A 9 -12.41 8.62 5.02
CA TRP A 9 -12.54 7.27 5.61
C TRP A 9 -13.47 6.34 4.84
N ILE A 10 -14.18 6.83 3.82
CA ILE A 10 -15.00 5.98 2.97
C ILE A 10 -14.53 6.11 1.52
N VAL A 11 -14.65 7.30 0.95
CA VAL A 11 -14.43 7.51 -0.50
C VAL A 11 -12.98 7.24 -0.88
N PHE A 12 -12.01 7.75 -0.11
CA PHE A 12 -10.60 7.59 -0.40
C PHE A 12 -10.14 6.12 -0.40
N PRO A 13 -10.40 5.28 0.63
CA PRO A 13 -10.07 3.86 0.59
C PRO A 13 -10.67 3.10 -0.60
N TYR A 14 -11.95 3.34 -0.93
CA TYR A 14 -12.58 2.71 -2.10
C TYR A 14 -11.93 3.15 -3.41
N SER A 15 -11.59 4.43 -3.53
CA SER A 15 -10.92 4.98 -4.71
C SER A 15 -9.53 4.35 -4.89
N VAL A 16 -8.77 4.20 -3.80
CA VAL A 16 -7.49 3.50 -3.81
C VAL A 16 -7.67 2.04 -4.21
N GLY A 17 -8.65 1.33 -3.64
CA GLY A 17 -8.96 -0.05 -4.02
C GLY A 17 -9.27 -0.20 -5.51
N ALA A 18 -10.08 0.69 -6.08
CA ALA A 18 -10.42 0.70 -7.50
C ALA A 18 -9.19 0.97 -8.39
N ILE A 19 -8.35 1.94 -8.04
CA ILE A 19 -7.14 2.28 -8.78
C ILE A 19 -6.13 1.12 -8.74
N VAL A 20 -5.97 0.49 -7.57
CA VAL A 20 -5.10 -0.68 -7.39
C VAL A 20 -5.60 -1.84 -8.26
N ALA A 21 -6.90 -2.13 -8.26
CA ALA A 21 -7.49 -3.17 -9.10
C ALA A 21 -7.26 -2.89 -10.60
N MET A 22 -7.47 -1.65 -11.06
CA MET A 22 -7.21 -1.27 -12.45
C MET A 22 -5.72 -1.34 -12.81
N GLY A 23 -4.85 -0.88 -11.92
CA GLY A 23 -3.40 -0.96 -12.10
C GLY A 23 -2.90 -2.41 -12.21
N MET A 24 -3.54 -3.35 -11.49
CA MET A 24 -3.24 -4.78 -11.62
C MET A 24 -3.65 -5.35 -12.98
N ILE A 25 -4.79 -4.91 -13.52
CA ILE A 25 -5.29 -5.37 -14.82
C ILE A 25 -4.38 -4.83 -15.92
N TRP A 26 -4.11 -3.52 -15.95
CA TRP A 26 -3.34 -2.87 -17.02
C TRP A 26 -1.89 -3.31 -17.12
N GLN A 27 -1.27 -3.79 -16.04
CA GLN A 27 0.12 -4.24 -16.10
C GLN A 27 0.34 -5.55 -16.85
N GLN A 28 -0.71 -6.31 -17.13
CA GLN A 28 -0.58 -7.54 -17.90
C GLN A 28 -0.29 -7.27 -19.37
N ASP A 29 -0.65 -6.09 -19.87
CA ASP A 29 -0.57 -5.73 -21.29
C ASP A 29 0.70 -4.93 -21.65
N ILE A 30 1.52 -4.55 -20.67
CA ILE A 30 2.73 -3.75 -20.92
C ILE A 30 3.87 -4.68 -21.38
N PRO A 31 4.44 -4.48 -22.59
CA PRO A 31 5.59 -5.25 -23.04
C PRO A 31 6.78 -5.00 -22.11
N LYS A 32 7.48 -6.08 -21.73
CA LYS A 32 8.59 -6.05 -20.76
C LYS A 32 9.69 -5.05 -21.13
N ASP A 33 9.88 -4.82 -22.42
CA ASP A 33 10.90 -3.93 -22.98
C ASP A 33 10.55 -2.44 -22.75
N ALA A 34 9.25 -2.11 -22.75
CA ALA A 34 8.75 -0.79 -22.38
C ALA A 34 8.82 -0.55 -20.86
N GLU A 35 8.69 -1.61 -20.07
CA GLU A 35 8.78 -1.59 -18.61
C GLU A 35 10.17 -1.18 -18.10
N GLU A 36 11.23 -1.62 -18.81
CA GLU A 36 12.60 -1.23 -18.52
C GLU A 36 12.84 0.24 -18.87
N ALA A 37 12.34 0.72 -20.01
CA ALA A 37 12.49 2.11 -20.46
C ALA A 37 11.89 3.13 -19.48
N VAL A 38 10.69 2.86 -18.93
CA VAL A 38 10.04 3.75 -17.93
C VAL A 38 10.86 3.86 -16.65
N GLY A 39 11.54 2.78 -16.24
CA GLY A 39 12.39 2.73 -15.05
C GLY A 39 13.64 3.63 -15.12
N TYR A 40 14.07 4.04 -16.32
CA TYR A 40 15.23 4.91 -16.49
C TYR A 40 14.90 6.41 -16.44
N THR A 41 13.61 6.78 -16.54
CA THR A 41 13.17 8.18 -16.45
C THR A 41 13.32 8.74 -15.04
N ILE A 42 13.55 10.05 -14.92
CA ILE A 42 13.63 10.74 -13.61
C ILE A 42 12.33 10.57 -12.84
N GLN A 43 11.18 10.71 -13.52
CA GLN A 43 9.85 10.52 -12.94
C GLN A 43 9.66 9.11 -12.39
N GLY A 44 10.06 8.07 -13.14
CA GLY A 44 10.01 6.67 -12.69
C GLY A 44 10.89 6.41 -11.47
N LYS A 45 12.09 6.99 -11.42
CA LYS A 45 12.99 6.87 -10.26
C LYS A 45 12.41 7.51 -9.00
N VAL A 46 11.86 8.73 -9.13
CA VAL A 46 11.21 9.44 -8.01
C VAL A 46 10.01 8.66 -7.51
N LEU A 47 9.15 8.15 -8.41
CA LEU A 47 7.98 7.35 -8.03
C LEU A 47 8.39 6.08 -7.28
N VAL A 48 9.36 5.32 -7.79
CA VAL A 48 9.86 4.11 -7.12
C VAL A 48 10.50 4.43 -5.77
N PHE A 49 11.21 5.55 -5.67
CA PHE A 49 11.77 6.02 -4.40
C PHE A 49 10.65 6.34 -3.39
N SER A 50 9.63 7.09 -3.80
CA SER A 50 8.46 7.42 -2.97
C SER A 50 7.74 6.16 -2.47
N VAL A 51 7.53 5.17 -3.34
CA VAL A 51 6.91 3.88 -2.96
C VAL A 51 7.76 3.15 -1.92
N LYS A 52 9.09 3.12 -2.07
CA LYS A 52 9.98 2.52 -1.06
C LYS A 52 9.94 3.27 0.27
N LEU A 53 9.94 4.60 0.22
CA LEU A 53 9.86 5.42 1.42
C LEU A 53 8.54 5.19 2.17
N LEU A 54 7.42 5.20 1.46
CA LEU A 54 6.10 4.94 2.04
C LEU A 54 5.97 3.51 2.57
N LEU A 55 6.55 2.52 1.88
CA LEU A 55 6.61 1.14 2.38
C LEU A 55 7.35 1.05 3.72
N LEU A 56 8.50 1.71 3.83
CA LEU A 56 9.27 1.75 5.08
C LEU A 56 8.48 2.46 6.18
N LEU A 57 7.90 3.63 5.88
CA LEU A 57 7.12 4.39 6.84
C LEU A 57 5.88 3.62 7.31
N SER A 58 5.17 2.95 6.39
CA SER A 58 4.04 2.09 6.70
C SER A 58 4.46 0.89 7.56
N SER A 59 5.56 0.23 7.22
CA SER A 59 6.08 -0.90 8.00
C SER A 59 6.47 -0.50 9.43
N ILE A 60 7.20 0.61 9.57
CA ILE A 60 7.64 1.14 10.87
C ILE A 60 6.45 1.57 11.72
N SER A 61 5.50 2.32 11.13
CA SER A 61 4.31 2.75 11.86
C SER A 61 3.41 1.58 12.25
N GLY A 62 3.26 0.55 11.41
CA GLY A 62 2.51 -0.65 11.76
C GLY A 62 3.12 -1.41 12.95
N LEU A 63 4.45 -1.57 12.95
CA LEU A 63 5.17 -2.15 14.09
C LEU A 63 5.05 -1.29 15.35
N ALA A 64 5.15 0.04 15.20
CA ALA A 64 5.01 0.97 16.32
C ALA A 64 3.62 0.88 16.97
N ILE A 65 2.55 0.75 16.17
CA ILE A 65 1.19 0.58 16.70
C ILE A 65 1.09 -0.70 17.53
N ILE A 66 1.61 -1.83 17.02
CA ILE A 66 1.60 -3.10 17.76
C ILE A 66 2.38 -2.99 19.07
N PHE A 67 3.54 -2.31 19.04
CA PHE A 67 4.39 -2.18 20.21
C PHE A 67 3.82 -1.24 21.28
N ILE A 68 3.17 -0.14 20.87
CA ILE A 68 2.65 0.90 21.79
C ILE A 68 1.26 0.53 22.33
N PHE A 69 0.36 0.06 21.46
CA PHE A 69 -1.05 -0.18 21.80
C PHE A 69 -1.38 -1.66 22.00
N GLY A 70 -0.43 -2.57 21.76
CA GLY A 70 -0.69 -4.00 21.83
C GLY A 70 -1.54 -4.51 20.66
N LEU A 71 -1.60 -5.84 20.52
CA LEU A 71 -2.24 -6.46 19.35
C LEU A 71 -3.77 -6.45 19.41
N THR A 72 -4.36 -6.38 20.61
CA THR A 72 -5.81 -6.57 20.84
C THR A 72 -6.63 -5.29 20.76
N ASP A 73 -5.99 -4.13 20.80
CA ASP A 73 -6.67 -2.85 20.95
C ASP A 73 -6.87 -2.18 19.59
N GLU A 74 -6.03 -1.21 19.23
CA GLU A 74 -6.16 -0.46 17.98
C GLU A 74 -5.98 -1.30 16.71
N PRO A 75 -5.03 -2.26 16.61
CA PRO A 75 -4.88 -3.09 15.42
C PRO A 75 -6.14 -3.90 15.08
N VAL A 76 -6.83 -4.43 16.09
CA VAL A 76 -8.09 -5.17 15.88
C VAL A 76 -9.19 -4.22 15.42
N GLN A 77 -9.28 -3.02 15.97
CA GLN A 77 -10.26 -2.02 15.52
C GLN A 77 -10.02 -1.61 14.07
N LEU A 78 -8.76 -1.36 13.69
CA LEU A 78 -8.35 -1.08 12.30
C LEU A 78 -8.75 -2.21 11.35
N LEU A 79 -8.51 -3.47 11.76
CA LEU A 79 -8.87 -4.63 10.96
C LEU A 79 -10.40 -4.76 10.82
N ARG A 80 -11.15 -4.56 11.90
CA ARG A 80 -12.62 -4.55 11.87
C ARG A 80 -13.17 -3.48 10.95
N TRP A 81 -12.56 -2.29 10.96
CA TRP A 81 -12.91 -1.23 10.02
C TRP A 81 -12.63 -1.62 8.56
N LEU A 82 -11.47 -2.23 8.28
CA LEU A 82 -11.18 -2.73 6.93
C LEU A 82 -12.20 -3.79 6.48
N LEU A 83 -12.63 -4.67 7.40
CA LEU A 83 -13.65 -5.68 7.11
C LEU A 83 -15.03 -5.07 6.88
N SER A 84 -15.41 -4.04 7.63
CA SER A 84 -16.70 -3.36 7.44
C SER A 84 -16.76 -2.65 6.08
N MET A 85 -15.64 -2.08 5.64
CA MET A 85 -15.47 -1.57 4.27
C MET A 85 -15.63 -2.69 3.23
N LEU A 86 -15.00 -3.86 3.43
CA LEU A 86 -15.11 -4.98 2.49
C LEU A 86 -16.54 -5.54 2.39
N GLN A 87 -17.31 -5.46 3.47
CA GLN A 87 -18.72 -5.84 3.53
C GLN A 87 -19.66 -4.76 2.96
N PHE A 88 -19.12 -3.66 2.44
CA PHE A 88 -19.89 -2.50 1.98
C PHE A 88 -20.79 -1.88 3.07
N GLN A 89 -20.39 -2.02 4.34
CA GLN A 89 -21.05 -1.44 5.51
C GLN A 89 -20.03 -0.60 6.30
N PRO A 90 -19.59 0.56 5.78
CA PRO A 90 -18.52 1.34 6.37
C PRO A 90 -18.91 1.87 7.76
N ASP A 91 -18.16 1.45 8.78
CA ASP A 91 -18.34 1.90 10.16
C ASP A 91 -17.25 2.92 10.55
N ILE A 92 -17.56 4.21 10.45
CA ILE A 92 -16.61 5.30 10.73
C ILE A 92 -16.25 5.36 12.23
N ASP A 93 -17.11 4.89 13.13
CA ASP A 93 -16.89 5.03 14.57
C ASP A 93 -15.68 4.21 15.04
N LEU A 94 -15.33 3.14 14.31
CA LEU A 94 -14.12 2.34 14.52
C LEU A 94 -12.81 3.10 14.25
N VAL A 95 -12.82 4.14 13.42
CA VAL A 95 -11.63 4.95 13.09
C VAL A 95 -11.67 6.34 13.71
N LYS A 96 -12.86 6.80 14.12
CA LYS A 96 -13.02 8.11 14.75
C LYS A 96 -12.39 8.19 16.13
N ASN A 97 -12.20 7.06 16.82
CA ASN A 97 -11.74 7.02 18.22
C ASN A 97 -10.31 6.49 18.41
N ILE A 98 -9.65 6.04 17.35
CA ILE A 98 -8.25 5.55 17.42
C ILE A 98 -7.26 6.71 17.46
N SER A 99 -6.03 6.40 17.91
CA SER A 99 -4.92 7.34 17.98
C SER A 99 -4.59 8.00 16.64
N LEU A 100 -3.97 9.18 16.73
CA LEU A 100 -3.46 9.89 15.56
C LEU A 100 -2.42 9.06 14.79
N LEU A 101 -1.60 8.27 15.49
CA LEU A 101 -0.61 7.39 14.88
C LEU A 101 -1.27 6.36 13.97
N SER A 102 -2.34 5.71 14.44
CA SER A 102 -3.10 4.71 13.67
C SER A 102 -3.82 5.33 12.46
N ARG A 103 -4.38 6.54 12.60
CA ARG A 103 -4.95 7.27 11.46
C ARG A 103 -3.91 7.62 10.41
N ALA A 104 -2.75 8.12 10.85
CA ALA A 104 -1.64 8.47 9.96
C ALA A 104 -1.08 7.22 9.26
N HIS A 105 -0.99 6.09 9.97
CA HIS A 105 -0.60 4.81 9.40
C HIS A 105 -1.56 4.39 8.27
N LEU A 106 -2.87 4.42 8.49
CA LEU A 106 -3.86 4.09 7.45
C LEU A 106 -3.68 4.97 6.20
N ILE A 107 -3.60 6.29 6.37
CA ILE A 107 -3.42 7.22 5.26
C ILE A 107 -2.13 6.90 4.49
N THR A 108 -1.04 6.64 5.21
CA THR A 108 0.26 6.28 4.63
C THR A 108 0.19 4.96 3.88
N ALA A 109 -0.47 3.95 4.44
CA ALA A 109 -0.65 2.64 3.82
C ALA A 109 -1.49 2.72 2.54
N PHE A 110 -2.59 3.48 2.55
CA PHE A 110 -3.39 3.71 1.34
C PHE A 110 -2.64 4.53 0.30
N LEU A 111 -1.88 5.54 0.69
CA LEU A 111 -1.04 6.30 -0.25
C LEU A 111 0.06 5.42 -0.85
N PHE A 112 0.66 4.54 -0.05
CA PHE A 112 1.60 3.52 -0.53
C PHE A 112 0.95 2.65 -1.60
N LEU A 113 -0.23 2.08 -1.33
CA LEU A 113 -0.95 1.23 -2.29
C LEU A 113 -1.32 2.00 -3.57
N LEU A 114 -1.78 3.24 -3.41
CA LEU A 114 -2.11 4.11 -4.53
C LEU A 114 -0.91 4.33 -5.46
N LEU A 115 0.24 4.73 -4.91
CA LEU A 115 1.45 4.94 -5.72
C LEU A 115 2.01 3.65 -6.29
N LEU A 116 1.88 2.53 -5.55
CA LEU A 116 2.31 1.21 -6.00
C LEU A 116 1.58 0.81 -7.29
N ALA A 117 0.30 1.15 -7.45
CA ALA A 117 -0.49 0.88 -8.66
C ALA A 117 0.09 1.49 -9.94
N PHE A 118 0.79 2.62 -9.81
CA PHE A 118 1.47 3.27 -10.93
C PHE A 118 2.91 2.79 -11.14
N THR A 119 3.37 1.79 -10.37
CA THR A 119 4.70 1.19 -10.55
C THR A 119 4.59 -0.23 -11.05
N ASN A 120 5.56 -0.65 -11.85
CA ASN A 120 5.73 -2.04 -12.29
C ASN A 120 5.98 -3.07 -11.16
N LYS A 121 5.84 -2.65 -9.90
CA LYS A 121 6.07 -3.45 -8.70
C LYS A 121 4.77 -4.01 -8.10
N ILE A 122 3.60 -3.54 -8.52
CA ILE A 122 2.31 -4.05 -8.03
C ILE A 122 2.12 -5.55 -8.29
N SER A 123 2.73 -6.10 -9.34
CA SER A 123 2.75 -7.55 -9.62
C SER A 123 3.33 -8.39 -8.47
N TYR A 124 4.18 -7.80 -7.61
CA TYR A 124 4.74 -8.48 -6.44
C TYR A 124 3.73 -8.68 -5.31
N LEU A 125 2.58 -8.00 -5.30
CA LEU A 125 1.53 -8.25 -4.31
C LEU A 125 0.97 -9.68 -4.40
N PHE A 126 0.83 -10.23 -5.62
CA PHE A 126 0.31 -11.60 -5.81
C PHE A 126 1.41 -12.64 -6.00
N LYS A 127 2.56 -12.23 -6.52
CA LYS A 127 3.69 -13.14 -6.80
C LYS A 127 4.93 -12.71 -6.02
N PRO A 128 4.89 -12.71 -4.67
CA PRO A 128 6.03 -12.29 -3.85
C PRO A 128 7.26 -13.18 -4.09
N HIS A 129 7.05 -14.46 -4.41
CA HIS A 129 8.13 -15.39 -4.77
C HIS A 129 8.96 -14.93 -5.98
N LEU A 130 8.38 -14.20 -6.94
CA LEU A 130 9.12 -13.66 -8.08
C LEU A 130 10.08 -12.54 -7.67
N TYR A 131 9.71 -11.75 -6.66
CA TYR A 131 10.58 -10.72 -6.09
C TYR A 131 11.82 -11.35 -5.46
N VAL A 132 11.61 -12.34 -4.60
CA VAL A 132 12.67 -13.08 -3.90
C VAL A 132 13.60 -13.77 -4.90
N LYS A 133 13.04 -14.47 -5.90
CA LYS A 133 13.82 -15.12 -6.96
C LYS A 133 14.73 -14.13 -7.69
N ARG A 134 14.23 -12.95 -8.02
CA ARG A 134 15.00 -11.89 -8.70
C ARG A 134 16.12 -11.32 -7.82
N LEU A 135 15.89 -11.23 -6.50
CA LEU A 135 16.92 -10.85 -5.52
C LEU A 135 18.04 -11.87 -5.44
N CYS A 136 17.72 -13.16 -5.29
CA CYS A 136 18.70 -14.24 -5.24
C CYS A 136 19.58 -14.28 -6.50
N MET A 137 18.98 -14.19 -7.70
CA MET A 137 19.72 -14.15 -8.96
C MET A 137 20.68 -12.96 -9.08
N LYS A 138 20.34 -11.79 -8.50
CA LYS A 138 21.22 -10.61 -8.50
C LYS A 138 22.38 -10.72 -7.53
N LEU A 139 22.22 -11.49 -6.45
CA LEU A 139 23.29 -11.77 -5.49
C LEU A 139 24.28 -12.79 -6.07
N ASP A 140 23.76 -13.83 -6.73
CA ASP A 140 24.55 -14.85 -7.43
C ASP A 140 25.46 -14.23 -8.50
N LYS A 141 24.93 -13.30 -9.33
CA LYS A 141 25.72 -12.57 -10.34
C LYS A 141 26.77 -11.59 -9.78
N ARG A 142 26.73 -11.23 -8.50
CA ARG A 142 27.73 -10.35 -7.87
C ARG A 142 28.90 -11.10 -7.23
N HIS A 143 28.79 -12.41 -7.11
CA HIS A 143 29.85 -13.30 -6.65
C HIS A 143 30.25 -14.26 -7.78
N PRO A 144 30.98 -13.80 -8.82
CA PRO A 144 31.72 -14.71 -9.69
C PRO A 144 32.90 -15.35 -8.95
#